data_AF-A0A0L8KQP6-F1
#
_entry.id   AF-A0A0L8KQP6-F1
#
_cell.length_a   1.000
_cell.length_b   1.000
_cell.length_c   1.000
_cell.angle_alpha   90.00
_cell.angle_beta   90.00
_cell.angle_gamma   90.00
#
_symmetry.space_group_name_H-M   'P 1'
#
loop_
_entity.id
_entity.type
_entity.pdbx_description
1 polymer ?
#
loop_
_entity_poly.entity_id
_entity_poly.type
_entity_poly.pdbx_seq_one_letter_code
_entity_poly.pdbx_strand_id
1 'polypeptide(L)'
;MDRVTLDEQWCSHGLGAILATEAIHRLMAGCRAVACSPGVTDLSSDRLRNQVEWDRVNAKTARGWERIGFRLYQGTVYLLSPASLELEEQRGAMRLRLAKLACKAGARRSAA
;
A
#
# COMPACT_ATOMS: atom_id res chain seq x y z
N MET A 1 -11.55 1.98 -8.24
CA MET A 1 -11.22 0.81 -7.41
C MET A 1 -11.22 1.29 -5.97
N ASP A 2 -12.22 0.88 -5.21
CA ASP A 2 -12.53 1.35 -3.85
C ASP A 2 -12.08 0.35 -2.78
N ARG A 3 -11.86 -0.92 -3.13
CA ARG A 3 -11.39 -1.97 -2.21
C ARG A 3 -10.34 -2.89 -2.82
N VAL A 4 -9.36 -3.29 -2.00
CA VAL A 4 -8.41 -4.36 -2.27
C VAL A 4 -8.64 -5.45 -1.23
N THR A 5 -8.85 -6.69 -1.66
CA THR A 5 -8.84 -7.86 -0.78
C THR A 5 -7.69 -8.76 -1.21
N LEU A 6 -6.85 -9.16 -0.24
CA LEU A 6 -5.73 -10.06 -0.46
C LEU A 6 -5.98 -11.34 0.34
N ASP A 7 -5.70 -12.51 -0.23
CA ASP A 7 -5.68 -13.74 0.56
C ASP A 7 -4.63 -13.64 1.66
N GLU A 8 -4.87 -14.33 2.78
CA GLU A 8 -4.01 -14.26 3.97
C GLU A 8 -2.54 -14.60 3.69
N GLN A 9 -2.29 -15.56 2.79
CA GLN A 9 -0.94 -15.92 2.33
C GLN A 9 -0.18 -14.77 1.65
N TRP A 10 -0.90 -13.77 1.13
CA TRP A 10 -0.37 -12.58 0.45
C TRP A 10 -0.36 -11.35 1.35
N CYS A 11 -1.07 -11.39 2.48
CA CYS A 11 -0.96 -10.39 3.53
C CYS A 11 0.49 -10.27 4.01
N SER A 12 0.89 -9.07 4.44
CA SER A 12 2.25 -8.73 4.88
C SER A 12 3.36 -8.71 3.82
N HIS A 13 3.09 -9.04 2.55
CA HIS A 13 4.08 -8.92 1.47
C HIS A 13 4.23 -7.48 0.93
N GLY A 14 3.35 -6.56 1.36
CA GLY A 14 3.32 -5.18 0.91
C GLY A 14 2.54 -4.95 -0.38
N LEU A 15 1.81 -5.96 -0.85
CA LEU A 15 1.06 -5.90 -2.13
C LEU A 15 -0.02 -4.82 -2.15
N GLY A 16 -0.70 -4.55 -1.02
CA GLY A 16 -1.70 -3.49 -0.95
C GLY A 16 -1.13 -2.11 -1.31
N ALA A 17 0.07 -1.79 -0.81
CA ALA A 17 0.75 -0.53 -1.15
C ALA A 17 1.15 -0.49 -2.63
N ILE A 18 1.67 -1.60 -3.16
CA ILE A 18 2.06 -1.70 -4.59
C ILE A 18 0.84 -1.49 -5.51
N LEU A 19 -0.28 -2.15 -5.22
CA LEU A 19 -1.51 -2.02 -6.00
C LEU A 19 -2.09 -0.61 -5.91
N ALA A 20 -2.07 0.00 -4.72
CA ALA A 20 -2.49 1.38 -4.53
C ALA A 20 -1.64 2.36 -5.34
N THR A 21 -0.31 2.20 -5.36
CA THR A 21 0.60 3.04 -6.16
C THR A 21 0.29 2.96 -7.65
N GLU A 22 0.06 1.76 -8.20
CA GLU A 22 -0.30 1.60 -9.60
C GLU A 22 -1.66 2.22 -9.94
N ALA A 23 -2.64 2.08 -9.04
CA ALA A 23 -3.95 2.71 -9.21
C ALA A 23 -3.85 4.25 -9.20
N ILE A 24 -3.13 4.81 -8.23
CA ILE A 24 -2.88 6.25 -8.14
C ILE A 24 -2.20 6.76 -9.40
N HIS A 25 -1.15 6.08 -9.86
CA HIS A 25 -0.41 6.53 -11.03
C HIS A 25 -1.28 6.55 -12.31
N ARG A 26 -2.20 5.59 -12.46
CA ARG A 26 -3.15 5.59 -13.59
C ARG A 26 -4.18 6.72 -13.49
N LEU A 27 -4.58 7.09 -12.27
CA LEU A 27 -5.66 8.04 -12.03
C LEU A 27 -5.18 9.49 -11.87
N MET A 28 -3.91 9.71 -11.54
CA MET A 28 -3.39 11.03 -11.15
C MET A 28 -3.15 11.99 -12.32
N ALA A 29 -3.31 11.54 -13.58
CA ALA A 29 -3.10 12.40 -14.74
C ALA A 29 -4.05 13.61 -14.70
N GLY A 30 -3.48 14.82 -14.72
CA GLY A 30 -4.24 16.07 -14.60
C GLY A 30 -4.60 16.47 -13.17
N CYS A 31 -4.28 15.66 -12.16
CA CYS A 31 -4.48 16.01 -10.76
C CYS A 31 -3.37 16.97 -10.26
N ARG A 32 -3.75 17.94 -9.43
CA ARG A 32 -2.79 18.83 -8.74
C ARG A 32 -2.30 18.28 -7.40
N ALA A 33 -3.09 17.38 -6.80
CA ALA A 33 -2.77 16.65 -5.58
C ALA A 33 -3.56 15.34 -5.54
N VAL A 34 -3.03 14.34 -4.85
CA VAL A 34 -3.74 13.09 -4.51
C VAL A 34 -3.85 13.02 -2.99
N ALA A 35 -5.07 12.83 -2.48
CA ALA A 35 -5.33 12.66 -1.06
C ALA A 35 -5.79 11.23 -0.77
N CYS A 36 -5.32 10.67 0.35
CA CYS A 36 -5.74 9.35 0.83
C CYS A 36 -5.95 9.41 2.34
N SER A 37 -7.05 8.82 2.82
CA SER A 37 -7.29 8.56 4.24
C SER A 37 -7.33 7.04 4.43
N PRO A 38 -6.20 6.40 4.78
CA PRO A 38 -6.18 4.96 4.90
C PRO A 38 -6.89 4.51 6.17
N GLY A 39 -7.73 3.49 6.03
CA GLY A 39 -8.42 2.84 7.13
C GLY A 39 -8.35 1.33 7.01
N VAL A 40 -8.37 0.65 8.16
CA VAL A 40 -8.52 -0.81 8.22
C VAL A 40 -10.00 -1.14 8.08
N THR A 41 -10.40 -1.72 6.95
CA THR A 41 -11.81 -2.08 6.70
C THR A 41 -12.16 -3.49 7.13
N ASP A 42 -11.18 -4.34 7.41
CA ASP A 42 -11.41 -5.70 7.90
C ASP A 42 -11.62 -5.73 9.41
N LEU A 43 -12.71 -5.12 9.87
CA LEU A 43 -13.12 -5.05 11.28
C LEU A 43 -13.75 -6.36 11.77
N SER A 44 -13.77 -7.41 10.94
CA SER A 44 -14.48 -8.66 11.21
C SER A 44 -13.76 -9.58 12.20
N SER A 45 -12.48 -9.31 12.49
CA SER A 45 -11.71 -10.08 13.46
C SER A 45 -11.74 -9.43 14.85
N ASP A 46 -12.08 -10.22 15.87
CA ASP A 46 -12.02 -9.78 17.29
C ASP A 46 -10.62 -9.27 17.71
N ARG A 47 -9.58 -9.59 16.92
CA ARG A 47 -8.21 -9.07 17.06
C ARG A 47 -8.12 -7.55 16.91
N LEU A 48 -8.89 -6.95 15.99
CA LEU A 48 -8.84 -5.51 15.74
C LEU A 48 -9.62 -4.66 16.77
N ARG A 49 -10.28 -5.30 17.75
CA ARG A 49 -10.86 -4.61 18.93
C ARG A 49 -9.80 -4.20 19.95
N ASN A 50 -8.60 -4.78 19.91
CA ASN A 50 -7.50 -4.38 20.77
C ASN A 50 -6.85 -3.11 20.23
N GLN A 51 -6.90 -2.01 20.99
CA GLN A 51 -6.31 -0.71 20.63
C GLN A 51 -4.83 -0.83 20.24
N VAL A 52 -4.07 -1.68 20.92
CA VAL A 52 -2.63 -1.89 20.63
C VAL A 52 -2.43 -2.53 19.26
N GLU A 53 -3.29 -3.48 18.89
CA GLU A 53 -3.24 -4.11 17.57
C GLU A 53 -3.70 -3.15 16.48
N TRP A 54 -4.74 -2.37 16.76
CA TRP A 54 -5.24 -1.31 15.89
C TRP A 54 -4.15 -0.25 15.59
N ASP A 55 -3.48 0.24 16.63
CA ASP A 55 -2.37 1.19 16.50
C ASP A 55 -1.20 0.60 15.70
N ARG A 56 -0.88 -0.68 15.94
CA ARG A 56 0.18 -1.38 15.20
C ARG A 56 -0.16 -1.49 13.71
N VAL A 57 -1.39 -1.84 13.36
CA VAL A 57 -1.82 -1.97 11.97
C VAL A 57 -1.85 -0.59 11.30
N ASN A 58 -2.39 0.43 11.95
CA ASN A 58 -2.39 1.79 11.41
C ASN A 58 -0.98 2.34 11.22
N ALA A 59 -0.06 2.12 12.16
CA ALA A 59 1.34 2.50 12.00
C ALA A 59 2.02 1.74 10.85
N LYS A 60 1.64 0.48 10.60
CA LYS A 60 2.15 -0.30 9.45
C LYS A 60 1.60 0.25 8.13
N THR A 61 0.33 0.62 8.10
CA THR A 61 -0.33 1.23 6.94
C THR A 61 0.27 2.60 6.63
N ALA A 62 0.39 3.48 7.62
CA ALA A 62 1.03 4.80 7.52
C ALA A 62 2.43 4.71 6.90
N ARG A 63 3.29 3.84 7.43
CA ARG A 63 4.64 3.59 6.87
C ARG A 63 4.62 3.06 5.43
N GLY A 64 3.55 2.38 5.03
CA GLY A 64 3.34 1.95 3.65
C GLY A 64 3.12 3.13 2.71
N TRP A 65 2.28 4.09 3.13
CA TRP A 65 1.99 5.32 2.37
C TRP A 65 3.19 6.26 2.32
N GLU A 66 3.88 6.46 3.44
CA GLU A 66 5.08 7.31 3.47
C GLU A 66 6.17 6.83 2.51
N ARG A 67 6.34 5.51 2.37
CA ARG A 67 7.29 4.92 1.42
C ARG A 67 6.97 5.21 -0.03
N ILE A 68 5.74 5.57 -0.37
CA ILE A 68 5.35 5.90 -1.74
C ILE A 68 5.22 7.40 -1.97
N GLY A 69 5.79 8.21 -1.07
CA GLY A 69 5.88 9.66 -1.18
C GLY A 69 4.69 10.42 -0.60
N PHE A 70 3.73 9.73 0.02
CA PHE A 70 2.68 10.42 0.76
C PHE A 70 3.23 11.05 2.03
N ARG A 71 2.76 12.25 2.37
CA ARG A 71 3.09 12.95 3.61
C ARG A 71 1.82 13.14 4.42
N LEU A 72 1.91 12.97 5.74
CA LEU A 72 0.80 13.27 6.64
C LEU A 72 0.47 14.76 6.55
N TYR A 73 -0.79 15.09 6.31
CA TYR A 73 -1.28 16.47 6.27
C TYR A 73 -2.04 16.82 7.54
N GLN A 74 -3.12 16.08 7.83
CA GLN A 74 -3.96 16.33 9.00
C GLN A 74 -4.75 15.09 9.40
N GLY A 75 -4.74 14.75 10.70
CA GLY A 75 -5.49 13.62 11.23
C GLY A 75 -5.05 12.30 10.59
N THR A 76 -5.92 11.68 9.79
CA THR A 76 -5.61 10.46 9.01
C THR A 76 -5.40 10.73 7.53
N VAL A 77 -5.39 12.00 7.09
CA VAL A 77 -5.26 12.38 5.69
C VAL A 77 -3.80 12.54 5.30
N TYR A 78 -3.40 11.83 4.25
CA TYR A 78 -2.10 11.90 3.62
C TYR A 78 -2.22 12.54 2.22
N LEU A 79 -1.24 13.35 1.86
CA LEU A 79 -1.14 14.02 0.56
C LEU A 79 0.07 13.56 -0.23
N LEU A 80 -0.12 13.42 -1.53
CA LEU A 80 0.92 13.15 -2.51
C LEU A 80 0.85 14.22 -3.60
N SER A 81 2.00 14.79 -3.94
CA SER A 81 2.16 15.68 -5.10
C SER A 81 2.47 14.85 -6.34
N PRO A 82 1.61 14.85 -7.38
CA PRO A 82 1.86 14.11 -8.63
C PRO A 82 3.06 14.63 -9.42
N ALA A 83 3.51 15.86 -9.16
CA ALA A 83 4.68 16.46 -9.77
C ALA A 83 6.00 16.00 -9.10
N SER A 84 5.94 15.18 -8.05
CA SER A 84 7.13 14.70 -7.34
C SER A 84 7.80 13.56 -8.09
N LEU A 85 9.11 13.70 -8.34
CA LEU A 85 9.96 12.64 -8.89
C LEU A 85 10.03 11.41 -7.96
N GLU A 86 9.86 11.63 -6.65
CA GLU A 86 9.88 10.60 -5.60
C GLU A 86 8.85 9.49 -5.88
N LEU A 87 7.69 9.83 -6.44
CA LEU A 87 6.64 8.85 -6.73
C LEU A 87 7.07 7.88 -7.84
N GLU A 88 7.72 8.38 -8.89
CA GLU A 88 8.14 7.59 -10.04
C GLU A 88 9.27 6.62 -9.65
N GLU A 89 10.23 7.10 -8.85
CA GLU A 89 11.30 6.29 -8.30
C GLU A 89 10.78 5.19 -7.36
N GLN A 90 9.87 5.54 -6.44
CA GLN A 90 9.25 4.57 -5.53
C GLN A 90 8.40 3.55 -6.29
N ARG A 91 7.70 3.96 -7.35
CA ARG A 91 6.99 3.05 -8.25
C ARG A 91 7.94 2.04 -8.89
N GLY A 92 9.08 2.49 -9.40
CA GLY A 92 10.11 1.60 -9.95
C GLY A 92 10.60 0.57 -8.93
N ALA A 93 10.93 1.01 -7.71
CA ALA A 93 11.35 0.14 -6.62
C ALA A 93 10.27 -0.90 -6.24
N MET A 94 9.00 -0.49 -6.24
CA MET A 94 7.86 -1.36 -5.96
C MET A 94 7.65 -2.42 -7.04
N ARG A 95 7.77 -2.06 -8.32
CA ARG A 95 7.71 -3.02 -9.44
C ARG A 95 8.81 -4.06 -9.36
N LEU A 96 10.04 -3.65 -9.02
CA LEU A 96 11.14 -4.59 -8.79
C LEU A 96 10.86 -5.55 -7.64
N ARG A 97 10.26 -5.06 -6.54
CA ARG A 97 9.85 -5.90 -5.41
C ARG A 97 8.75 -6.89 -5.80
N LEU A 98 7.77 -6.46 -6.61
CA LEU A 98 6.72 -7.33 -7.14
C LEU A 98 7.31 -8.42 -8.03
N ALA A 99 8.22 -8.08 -8.95
CA ALA A 99 8.90 -9.05 -9.80
C ALA A 99 9.68 -10.09 -8.98
N LYS A 100 10.39 -9.66 -7.93
CA LYS A 100 11.07 -10.58 -6.99
C LYS A 100 10.09 -11.51 -6.27
N LEU A 101 8.93 -11.01 -5.86
CA LEU A 101 7.88 -11.84 -5.25
C LEU A 101 7.33 -12.86 -6.26
N ALA A 102 7.08 -12.43 -7.50
CA ALA A 102 6.60 -13.31 -8.58
C ALA A 102 7.60 -14.44 -8.90
N CYS A 103 8.90 -14.13 -9.01
CA CYS A 103 9.94 -15.15 -9.21
C CYS A 103 10.00 -16.15 -8.05
N LYS A 104 9.91 -15.67 -6.79
CA LYS A 104 9.89 -16.56 -5.61
C LYS A 104 8.65 -17.46 -5.57
N ALA A 105 7.49 -16.95 -5.98
CA ALA A 105 6.27 -17.73 -6.05
C ALA A 105 6.30 -18.76 -7.19
N GLY A 106 6.86 -18.39 -8.34
CA GLY A 106 7.07 -19.31 -9.48
C GLY A 106 8.06 -20.44 -9.15
N ALA A 107 9.17 -20.12 -8.48
CA ALA A 107 10.14 -21.12 -8.02
C ALA A 107 9.54 -22.12 -7.02
N ARG A 108 8.59 -21.68 -6.18
CA ARG A 108 7.91 -22.54 -5.19
C ARG A 108 6.88 -23.48 -5.84
N ARG A 109 6.34 -23.14 -7.01
CA ARG A 109 5.44 -24.01 -7.80
C ARG A 109 6.17 -25.06 -8.64
N SER A 110 7.46 -24.90 -8.90
CA SER A 110 8.27 -25.88 -9.64
C SER A 110 8.90 -26.96 -8.74
N ALA A 111 8.77 -26.83 -7.42
CA ALA A 111 9.37 -27.71 -6.42
C ALA A 111 8.32 -28.49 -5.59
N ALA A 112 7.05 -28.44 -6.00
CA ALA A 112 5.91 -29.19 -5.45
C ALA A 112 5.29 -30.02 -6.56
#